data_AF-A0A2T2R159-F1
#
_entry.id   AF-A0A2T2R159-F1
#
_cell.length_a   1.000
_cell.length_b   1.000
_cell.length_c   1.000
_cell.angle_alpha   90.00
_cell.angle_beta   90.00
_cell.angle_gamma   90.00
#
_symmetry.space_group_name_H-M   'P 1'
#
loop_
_entity.id
_entity.type
_entity.pdbx_description
1 polymer ?
#
loop_
_entity_poly.entity_id
_entity_poly.type
_entity_poly.pdbx_seq_one_letter_code
_entity_poly.pdbx_strand_id
1 'polypeptide(L)'
;MYSGWITQRHTVNWLGAHQKFNKMAYRQLAPYVHMHWFPPLDRLQHFEGYNGPDGIKVKTIHRHEEPSHFYDPTSQSGPLLDDIENHYQSLAGALSEQNMVRAAFEAAWLAHTVTDGLTPAHHISYEESLNEMYRNGNHTFRKPRHKVIMQGETKL
;
A
#
# COMPACT_ATOMS: atom_id res chain seq x y z
N MET A 1 3.77 5.22 -2.93
CA MET A 1 5.17 5.39 -2.50
C MET A 1 5.95 4.09 -2.72
N TYR A 2 7.28 4.14 -2.85
CA TYR A 2 8.12 2.94 -2.98
C TYR A 2 8.44 2.37 -1.59
N SER A 3 8.02 1.13 -1.29
CA SER A 3 8.20 0.45 0.00
C SER A 3 9.61 -0.11 0.25
N GLY A 4 10.60 0.33 -0.54
CA GLY A 4 11.98 -0.17 -0.47
C GLY A 4 12.16 -1.45 -1.30
N TRP A 5 13.38 -2.01 -1.24
CA TRP A 5 13.73 -3.23 -1.96
C TRP A 5 12.98 -4.44 -1.37
N ILE A 6 12.03 -4.98 -2.14
CA ILE A 6 11.27 -6.18 -1.78
C ILE A 6 11.72 -7.33 -2.68
N THR A 7 12.35 -8.36 -2.11
CA THR A 7 12.63 -9.63 -2.80
C THR A 7 12.06 -10.80 -2.00
N GLN A 8 11.81 -11.95 -2.64
CA GLN A 8 11.35 -13.19 -1.97
C GLN A 8 12.24 -13.64 -0.80
N ARG A 9 13.53 -13.26 -0.80
CA ARG A 9 14.53 -13.73 0.17
C ARG A 9 14.99 -12.65 1.16
N HIS A 10 14.80 -11.38 0.83
CA HIS A 10 15.12 -10.25 1.69
C HIS A 10 14.00 -9.23 1.63
N THR A 11 13.12 -9.27 2.62
CA THR A 11 12.23 -8.16 2.93
C THR A 11 12.91 -7.30 3.99
N VAL A 12 13.23 -6.06 3.65
CA VAL A 12 13.70 -5.08 4.64
C VAL A 12 12.49 -4.54 5.40
N ASN A 13 12.03 -5.32 6.38
CA ASN A 13 10.83 -5.09 7.22
C ASN A 13 10.88 -3.80 8.07
N TRP A 14 11.88 -2.94 7.88
CA TRP A 14 12.15 -1.74 8.68
C TRP A 14 12.38 -0.46 7.86
N LEU A 15 12.50 -0.55 6.53
CA LEU A 15 12.86 0.58 5.68
C LEU A 15 11.66 1.29 5.04
N GLY A 16 10.60 0.56 4.69
CA GLY A 16 9.41 1.15 4.07
C GLY A 16 8.58 2.02 5.04
N ALA A 17 7.92 3.03 4.49
CA ALA A 17 7.12 3.98 5.25
C ALA A 17 6.00 3.27 6.04
N HIS A 18 5.31 2.33 5.41
CA HIS A 18 4.23 1.57 6.03
C HIS A 18 4.68 0.77 7.26
N GLN A 19 5.82 0.06 7.16
CA GLN A 19 6.34 -0.71 8.31
C GLN A 19 6.72 0.20 9.49
N LYS A 20 7.18 1.43 9.22
CA LYS A 20 7.48 2.42 10.25
C LYS A 20 6.21 2.94 10.92
N PHE A 21 5.16 3.25 10.13
CA PHE A 21 3.86 3.66 10.68
C PHE A 21 3.26 2.56 11.55
N ASN A 22 3.21 1.31 11.06
CA ASN A 22 2.70 0.17 11.82
C ASN A 22 3.46 0.00 13.15
N LYS A 23 4.79 0.05 13.11
CA LYS A 23 5.64 -0.07 14.29
C LYS A 23 5.40 1.06 15.29
N MET A 24 5.25 2.29 14.83
CA MET A 24 5.03 3.44 15.71
C MET A 24 3.64 3.38 16.35
N ALA A 25 2.58 3.14 15.57
CA ALA A 25 1.22 3.03 16.05
C ALA A 25 1.09 1.90 17.09
N TYR A 26 1.66 0.72 16.79
CA TYR A 26 1.65 -0.43 17.70
C TYR A 26 2.31 -0.09 19.04
N ARG A 27 3.48 0.57 19.02
CA ARG A 27 4.21 0.96 20.22
C ARG A 27 3.52 2.04 21.03
N GLN A 28 2.86 2.99 20.36
CA GLN A 28 2.10 4.04 21.02
C GLN A 28 0.85 3.50 21.71
N LEU A 29 0.19 2.50 21.12
CA LEU A 29 -1.02 1.91 21.68
C LEU A 29 -0.76 0.84 22.75
N ALA A 30 0.37 0.14 22.68
CA ALA A 30 0.70 -0.98 23.59
C ALA A 30 0.52 -0.69 25.09
N PRO A 31 0.83 0.52 25.62
CA PRO A 31 0.58 0.84 27.03
C PRO A 31 -0.91 0.98 27.42
N TYR A 32 -1.79 1.21 26.44
CA TYR A 32 -3.20 1.55 26.68
C TYR A 32 -4.17 0.42 26.35
N VAL A 33 -3.72 -0.65 25.69
CA VAL A 33 -4.57 -1.75 25.25
C VAL A 33 -3.96 -3.11 25.55
N HIS A 34 -4.83 -4.11 25.68
CA HIS A 34 -4.43 -5.49 25.88
C HIS A 34 -3.91 -6.11 24.57
N MET A 35 -2.62 -5.95 24.31
CA MET A 35 -1.99 -6.42 23.06
C MET A 35 -2.11 -7.93 22.80
N HIS A 36 -2.44 -8.74 23.82
CA HIS A 36 -2.65 -10.18 23.64
C HIS A 36 -3.96 -10.51 22.90
N TRP A 37 -4.90 -9.57 22.79
CA TRP A 37 -6.10 -9.71 21.94
C TRP A 37 -5.87 -9.23 20.51
N PHE A 38 -4.69 -8.71 20.20
CA PHE A 38 -4.36 -8.19 18.88
C PHE A 38 -3.18 -8.98 18.29
N PRO A 39 -3.04 -9.07 16.96
CA PRO A 39 -1.93 -9.82 16.39
C PRO A 39 -0.58 -9.16 16.72
N PRO A 40 0.50 -9.94 16.88
CA PRO A 40 1.81 -9.38 17.20
C PRO A 40 2.42 -8.64 16.00
N LEU A 41 3.25 -7.64 16.29
CA LEU A 41 3.81 -6.73 15.27
C LEU A 41 4.57 -7.46 14.15
N ASP A 42 5.27 -8.54 14.46
CA ASP A 42 6.01 -9.36 13.49
C ASP A 42 5.08 -9.99 12.45
N ARG A 43 3.87 -10.41 12.86
CA ARG A 43 2.83 -10.93 11.97
C ARG A 43 2.20 -9.83 11.11
N LEU A 44 2.00 -8.63 11.65
CA LEU A 44 1.57 -7.49 10.84
C LEU A 44 2.62 -7.19 9.76
N GLN A 45 3.89 -7.09 10.14
CA GLN A 45 4.98 -6.80 9.21
C GLN A 45 5.17 -7.89 8.15
N HIS A 46 4.87 -9.16 8.50
CA HIS A 46 4.87 -10.26 7.55
C HIS A 46 3.89 -10.02 6.40
N PHE A 47 2.69 -9.53 6.70
CA PHE A 47 1.66 -9.26 5.70
C PHE A 47 1.76 -7.85 5.08
N GLU A 48 2.47 -6.91 5.67
CA GLU A 48 2.66 -5.56 5.09
C GLU A 48 3.52 -5.57 3.82
N GLY A 49 4.54 -6.43 3.77
CA GLY A 49 5.54 -6.44 2.69
C GLY A 49 5.19 -7.33 1.51
N TYR A 50 6.13 -8.22 1.13
CA TYR A 50 6.02 -9.10 -0.04
C TYR A 50 4.79 -10.03 -0.03
N ASN A 51 4.24 -10.32 1.15
CA ASN A 51 3.08 -11.21 1.30
C ASN A 51 1.75 -10.47 1.37
N GLY A 52 1.74 -9.15 1.17
CA GLY A 52 0.49 -8.39 1.06
C GLY A 52 0.55 -7.32 -0.03
N PRO A 53 -0.02 -6.11 0.21
CA PRO A 53 -0.42 -5.20 -0.86
C PRO A 53 0.71 -4.84 -1.83
N ASP A 54 1.88 -4.46 -1.32
CA ASP A 54 3.01 -4.10 -2.17
C ASP A 54 3.67 -5.30 -2.84
N GLY A 55 3.54 -6.48 -2.25
CA GLY A 55 3.90 -7.73 -2.89
C GLY A 55 3.08 -8.01 -4.15
N ILE A 56 1.80 -7.62 -4.16
CA ILE A 56 0.96 -7.72 -5.37
C ILE A 56 1.52 -6.83 -6.45
N LYS A 57 1.81 -5.55 -6.16
CA LYS A 57 2.39 -4.59 -7.12
C LYS A 57 3.66 -5.14 -7.78
N VAL A 58 4.53 -5.81 -7.02
CA VAL A 58 5.75 -6.46 -7.56
C VAL A 58 5.45 -7.74 -8.37
N LYS A 59 4.41 -8.50 -8.01
CA LYS A 59 4.01 -9.74 -8.70
C LYS A 59 3.16 -9.46 -9.95
N THR A 60 2.45 -8.34 -10.00
CA THR A 60 1.54 -7.97 -11.09
C THR A 60 2.12 -6.95 -12.06
N ILE A 61 3.44 -6.68 -12.04
CA ILE A 61 4.17 -5.76 -12.96
C ILE A 61 3.80 -5.96 -14.46
N HIS A 62 3.20 -7.09 -14.84
CA HIS A 62 2.77 -7.44 -16.20
C HIS A 62 1.26 -7.31 -16.48
N ARG A 63 0.43 -6.91 -15.51
CA ARG A 63 -1.02 -6.70 -15.70
C ARG A 63 -1.31 -5.20 -15.66
N HIS A 64 -2.06 -4.73 -16.65
CA HIS A 64 -2.56 -3.35 -16.74
C HIS A 64 -3.54 -2.97 -15.61
N GLU A 65 -3.83 -3.91 -14.70
CA GLU A 65 -4.69 -3.80 -13.54
C GLU A 65 -3.84 -3.65 -12.27
N GLU A 66 -2.87 -2.74 -12.27
CA GLU A 66 -2.31 -2.32 -10.98
C GLU A 66 -3.45 -1.59 -10.25
N PRO A 67 -3.93 -2.08 -9.08
CA PRO A 67 -4.97 -1.38 -8.36
C PRO A 67 -4.40 -0.02 -8.01
N SER A 68 -4.87 0.98 -8.72
CA SER A 68 -4.55 2.35 -8.43
C SER A 68 -5.33 2.63 -7.14
N HIS A 69 -4.67 2.58 -5.99
CA HIS A 69 -5.28 2.87 -4.69
C HIS A 69 -5.67 4.35 -4.69
N PHE A 70 -6.86 4.66 -5.18
CA PHE A 70 -7.32 6.02 -5.42
C PHE A 70 -8.34 6.46 -4.40
N TYR A 71 -8.09 7.62 -3.82
CA TYR A 71 -9.11 8.43 -3.19
C TYR A 71 -8.94 9.84 -3.71
N ASP A 72 -9.94 10.35 -4.43
CA ASP A 72 -10.00 11.77 -4.75
C ASP A 72 -10.66 12.50 -3.57
N PRO A 73 -9.92 13.30 -2.78
CA PRO A 73 -10.48 14.02 -1.65
C PRO A 73 -11.47 15.13 -2.08
N THR A 74 -11.45 15.54 -3.35
CA THR A 74 -12.32 16.61 -3.89
C THR A 74 -13.72 16.08 -4.18
N SER A 75 -13.80 14.95 -4.90
CA SER A 75 -15.07 14.26 -5.16
C SER A 75 -15.46 13.27 -4.06
N GLN A 76 -14.57 13.02 -3.09
CA GLN A 76 -14.71 12.01 -2.04
C GLN A 76 -15.01 10.61 -2.60
N SER A 77 -14.40 10.28 -3.73
CA SER A 77 -14.67 9.05 -4.47
C SER A 77 -13.42 8.18 -4.65
N GLY A 78 -13.64 6.89 -4.90
CA GLY A 78 -12.58 5.90 -5.09
C GLY A 78 -12.69 4.72 -4.13
N PRO A 79 -11.99 3.61 -4.40
CA PRO A 79 -12.13 2.36 -3.66
C PRO A 79 -11.60 2.41 -2.21
N LEU A 80 -10.83 3.45 -1.84
CA LEU A 80 -10.14 3.53 -0.54
C LEU A 80 -11.09 3.32 0.65
N LEU A 81 -12.24 4.01 0.68
CA LEU A 81 -13.15 3.96 1.81
C LEU A 81 -13.82 2.59 1.94
N ASP A 82 -14.19 1.98 0.81
CA ASP A 82 -14.74 0.63 0.77
C ASP A 82 -13.69 -0.39 1.23
N ASP A 83 -12.44 -0.26 0.78
CA ASP A 83 -11.34 -1.12 1.21
C ASP A 83 -11.07 -1.01 2.72
N ILE A 84 -11.09 0.22 3.26
CA ILE A 84 -10.97 0.46 4.71
C ILE A 84 -12.09 -0.25 5.46
N GLU A 85 -13.34 -0.06 5.03
CA GLU A 85 -14.51 -0.66 5.68
C GLU A 85 -14.46 -2.19 5.61
N ASN A 86 -14.17 -2.76 4.44
CA ASN A 86 -14.11 -4.20 4.23
C ASN A 86 -13.04 -4.87 5.10
N HIS A 87 -11.83 -4.31 5.14
CA HIS A 87 -10.76 -4.83 5.98
C HIS A 87 -11.03 -4.61 7.47
N TYR A 88 -11.68 -3.51 7.85
CA TYR A 88 -12.11 -3.27 9.23
C TYR A 88 -13.12 -4.32 9.72
N GLN A 89 -14.18 -4.56 8.94
CA GLN A 89 -15.20 -5.57 9.27
C GLN A 89 -14.60 -6.97 9.33
N SER A 90 -13.73 -7.30 8.38
CA SER A 90 -13.04 -8.59 8.35
C SER A 90 -12.08 -8.77 9.52
N LEU A 91 -11.38 -7.71 9.94
CA LEU A 91 -10.55 -7.70 11.13
C LEU A 91 -11.39 -7.94 12.39
N ALA A 92 -12.49 -7.21 12.55
CA ALA A 92 -13.39 -7.38 13.69
C ALA A 92 -13.93 -8.80 13.79
N GLY A 93 -14.36 -9.39 12.67
CA GLY A 93 -14.77 -10.79 12.60
C GLY A 93 -13.65 -11.75 12.98
N ALA A 94 -12.46 -11.59 12.40
CA ALA A 94 -11.31 -12.45 12.69
C ALA A 94 -10.86 -12.38 14.16
N LEU A 95 -10.93 -11.21 14.80
CA LEU A 95 -10.67 -11.03 16.22
C LEU A 95 -11.72 -11.73 17.08
N SER A 96 -13.00 -11.61 16.72
CA SER A 96 -14.10 -12.31 17.40
C SER A 96 -13.96 -13.83 17.33
N GLU A 97 -13.47 -14.35 16.20
CA GLU A 97 -13.20 -15.77 15.97
C GLU A 97 -11.86 -16.24 16.56
N GLN A 98 -11.08 -15.34 17.15
CA GLN A 98 -9.71 -15.59 17.62
C GLN A 98 -8.75 -16.12 16.52
N ASN A 99 -9.06 -15.84 15.26
CA ASN A 99 -8.22 -16.19 14.12
C ASN A 99 -7.10 -15.17 13.93
N MET A 100 -6.04 -15.30 14.73
CA MET A 100 -4.94 -14.33 14.78
C MET A 100 -4.15 -14.23 13.46
N VAL A 101 -4.16 -15.27 12.63
CA VAL A 101 -3.53 -15.22 11.30
C VAL A 101 -4.35 -14.34 10.37
N ARG A 102 -5.67 -14.55 10.32
CA ARG A 102 -6.57 -13.72 9.51
C ARG A 102 -6.59 -12.28 10.04
N ALA A 103 -6.66 -12.09 11.35
CA ALA A 103 -6.61 -10.77 11.95
C ALA A 103 -5.29 -10.03 11.61
N ALA A 104 -4.14 -10.72 11.60
CA ALA A 104 -2.88 -10.11 11.19
C ALA A 104 -2.89 -9.68 9.72
N PHE A 105 -3.48 -10.50 8.85
CA PHE A 105 -3.66 -10.16 7.43
C PHE A 105 -4.54 -8.93 7.26
N GLU A 106 -5.75 -8.93 7.85
CA GLU A 106 -6.69 -7.81 7.73
C GLU A 106 -6.15 -6.53 8.35
N ALA A 107 -5.48 -6.62 9.51
CA ALA A 107 -4.85 -5.46 10.14
C ALA A 107 -3.71 -4.86 9.30
N ALA A 108 -2.88 -5.70 8.65
CA ALA A 108 -1.82 -5.21 7.78
C ALA A 108 -2.39 -4.52 6.54
N TRP A 109 -3.39 -5.12 5.89
CA TRP A 109 -4.05 -4.52 4.73
C TRP A 109 -4.77 -3.21 5.08
N LEU A 110 -5.50 -3.19 6.20
CA LEU A 110 -6.13 -1.97 6.69
C LEU A 110 -5.11 -0.85 6.93
N ALA A 111 -4.02 -1.15 7.64
CA ALA A 111 -2.99 -0.17 7.94
C ALA A 111 -2.26 0.33 6.67
N HIS A 112 -2.04 -0.57 5.71
CA HIS A 112 -1.51 -0.23 4.40
C HIS A 112 -2.43 0.75 3.67
N THR A 113 -3.71 0.42 3.54
CA THR A 113 -4.72 1.23 2.86
C THR A 113 -4.84 2.61 3.51
N VAL A 114 -4.90 2.70 4.84
CA VAL A 114 -4.93 3.99 5.55
C VAL A 114 -3.66 4.80 5.25
N THR A 115 -2.48 4.18 5.25
CA THR A 115 -1.22 4.87 4.97
C THR A 115 -1.16 5.38 3.52
N ASP A 116 -1.61 4.58 2.56
CA ASP A 116 -1.75 5.01 1.15
C ASP A 116 -2.77 6.17 1.04
N GLY A 117 -3.91 6.07 1.72
CA GLY A 117 -4.93 7.12 1.77
C GLY A 117 -4.47 8.44 2.41
N LEU A 118 -3.45 8.41 3.27
CA LEU A 118 -2.82 9.61 3.84
C LEU A 118 -1.67 10.16 2.98
N THR A 119 -1.36 9.48 1.87
CA THR A 119 -0.26 9.86 0.99
C THR A 119 -0.77 10.63 -0.22
N PRO A 120 -0.45 11.93 -0.39
CA PRO A 120 -0.97 12.74 -1.49
C PRO A 120 -0.74 12.18 -2.89
N ALA A 121 0.35 11.44 -3.10
CA ALA A 121 0.63 10.79 -4.39
C ALA A 121 -0.38 9.70 -4.78
N HIS A 122 -1.22 9.23 -3.84
CA HIS A 122 -2.31 8.29 -4.07
C HIS A 122 -3.66 8.99 -4.30
N HIS A 123 -3.68 10.33 -4.30
CA HIS A 123 -4.87 11.14 -4.60
C HIS A 123 -4.95 11.62 -6.04
N ILE A 124 -3.88 11.50 -6.84
CA ILE A 124 -3.84 11.90 -8.27
C ILE A 124 -3.51 10.73 -9.20
N SER A 125 -4.40 10.41 -10.16
CA SER A 125 -4.26 9.22 -11.01
C SER A 125 -2.92 9.23 -11.74
N TYR A 126 -2.24 8.07 -11.75
CA TYR A 126 -1.03 7.92 -12.54
C TYR A 126 -1.32 8.19 -14.01
N GLU A 127 -2.44 7.69 -14.53
CA GLU A 127 -2.84 7.93 -15.92
C GLU A 127 -3.17 9.40 -16.18
N GLU A 128 -3.87 10.08 -15.26
CA GLU A 128 -4.14 11.52 -15.38
C GLU A 128 -2.85 12.33 -15.33
N SER A 129 -1.94 12.00 -14.41
CA SER A 129 -0.63 12.65 -14.27
C SER A 129 0.21 12.44 -15.53
N LEU A 130 0.23 11.23 -16.10
CA LEU A 130 0.88 10.96 -17.37
C LEU A 130 0.23 11.76 -18.49
N ASN A 131 -1.10 11.74 -18.60
CA ASN A 131 -1.82 12.47 -19.65
C ASN A 131 -1.56 13.98 -19.56
N GLU A 132 -1.45 14.55 -18.36
CA GLU A 132 -1.06 15.94 -18.14
C GLU A 132 0.38 16.21 -18.56
N MET A 133 1.33 15.36 -18.18
CA MET A 133 2.75 15.50 -18.55
C MET A 133 2.99 15.31 -20.05
N TYR A 134 2.26 14.40 -20.69
CA TYR A 134 2.39 14.02 -22.10
C TYR A 134 1.44 14.76 -23.03
N ARG A 135 0.69 15.77 -22.55
CA ARG A 135 -0.15 16.64 -23.39
C ARG A 135 0.61 17.31 -24.56
N ASN A 136 1.94 17.23 -24.60
CA ASN A 136 2.81 17.69 -25.68
C ASN A 136 3.52 16.59 -26.51
N GLY A 137 3.26 15.28 -26.33
CA GLY A 137 4.01 14.24 -27.06
C GLY A 137 3.34 12.87 -27.17
N ASN A 138 3.24 12.35 -28.40
CA ASN A 138 2.73 11.02 -28.73
C ASN A 138 3.68 9.90 -28.26
N HIS A 139 3.55 9.43 -27.02
CA HIS A 139 4.32 8.26 -26.54
C HIS A 139 3.44 7.18 -25.92
N THR A 140 3.50 5.97 -26.50
CA THR A 140 2.91 4.76 -25.91
C THR A 140 3.98 4.01 -25.12
N PHE A 141 3.73 3.78 -23.82
CA PHE A 141 4.63 3.01 -22.96
C PHE A 141 4.64 1.54 -23.36
N ARG A 142 5.57 1.14 -24.22
CA ARG A 142 5.68 -0.26 -24.69
C ARG A 142 6.67 -1.13 -23.93
N LYS A 143 7.45 -0.60 -22.97
CA LYS A 143 8.53 -1.37 -22.29
C LYS A 143 8.64 -1.06 -20.78
N PRO A 144 8.90 -2.08 -19.92
CA PRO A 144 8.96 -1.94 -18.45
C PRO A 144 9.95 -0.88 -17.95
N ARG A 145 11.10 -0.76 -18.62
CA ARG A 145 12.15 0.23 -18.31
C ARG A 145 11.66 1.69 -18.31
N HIS A 146 10.65 2.02 -19.11
CA HIS A 146 10.11 3.38 -19.19
C HIS A 146 9.19 3.72 -17.99
N LYS A 147 8.67 2.73 -17.25
CA LYS A 147 7.99 2.97 -15.96
C LYS A 147 8.98 3.30 -14.83
N VAL A 148 10.22 2.80 -14.92
CA VAL A 148 11.24 2.94 -13.87
C VAL A 148 12.13 4.17 -14.09
N ILE A 149 12.36 4.54 -15.36
CA ILE A 149 13.20 5.68 -15.74
C ILE A 149 12.40 6.54 -16.72
N MET A 150 11.95 7.70 -16.25
CA MET A 150 11.43 8.75 -17.14
C MET A 150 12.60 9.58 -17.65
N GLN A 151 12.80 9.60 -18.97
CA GLN A 151 13.76 10.49 -19.61
C GLN A 151 13.14 11.89 -19.70
N GLY A 152 13.77 12.87 -19.04
CA GLY A 152 13.42 14.27 -19.23
C GLY A 152 13.90 14.81 -20.58
N GLU A 153 13.16 15.73 -21.18
CA GLU A 153 13.53 16.37 -22.45
C GLU A 153 14.63 17.44 -22.31
N THR A 154 15.09 17.72 -21.09
CA THR A 154 16.05 18.78 -20.83
C THR A 154 17.43 18.38 -21.35
N LYS A 155 17.80 18.91 -22.52
CA LYS A 155 19.20 18.99 -22.94
C LYS A 155 19.88 20.08 -22.12
N LEU A 156 20.86 19.69 -21.30
CA LEU A 156 21.87 20.62 -20.78
C LEU A 156 22.77 21.13 -21.91
#